data_AF-A0A1M7T6D1-F1
#
_entry.id   AF-A0A1M7T6D1-F1
#
_cell.length_a   1.000
_cell.length_b   1.000
_cell.length_c   1.000
_cell.angle_alpha   90.00
_cell.angle_beta   90.00
_cell.angle_gamma   90.00
#
_symmetry.space_group_name_H-M   'P 1'
#
loop_
_entity.id
_entity.type
_entity.pdbx_description
1 polymer ?
#
loop_
_entity_poly.entity_id
_entity_poly.type
_entity_poly.pdbx_seq_one_letter_code
_entity_poly.pdbx_strand_id
1 'polypeptide(L)'
;MYRETHELPYQSGLKEKFFSLGPFSFSLDESIWIAAGVTISYQMTEYIPPIGFLTFPWGYVHYFIPTLLAAFFARAKHPATGKTLVQYAIRWIQIRVRQRVFYYRKVNTVKGGDRHI
;
A
#
# COMPACT_ATOMS: atom_id res chain seq x y z
N MET A 1 13.55 -26.60 32.13
CA MET A 1 13.54 -26.71 30.67
C MET A 1 12.53 -25.68 30.17
N TYR A 2 12.99 -24.48 29.86
CA TYR A 2 12.13 -23.32 29.62
C TYR A 2 11.55 -23.36 28.21
N ARG A 3 10.24 -23.10 28.12
CA ARG A 3 9.46 -22.93 26.89
C ARG A 3 9.97 -21.70 26.15
N GLU A 4 10.94 -21.86 25.26
CA GLU A 4 11.25 -20.87 24.26
C GLU A 4 10.11 -20.87 23.24
N THR A 5 9.14 -19.98 23.44
CA THR A 5 8.13 -19.67 22.43
C THR A 5 8.83 -18.98 21.26
N HIS A 6 9.15 -19.74 20.21
CA HIS A 6 9.46 -19.14 18.92
C HIS A 6 8.21 -18.40 18.43
N GLU A 7 8.32 -17.06 18.34
CA GLU A 7 7.28 -16.25 17.71
C GLU A 7 7.11 -16.73 16.28
N LEU A 8 5.89 -17.17 15.94
CA LEU A 8 5.58 -17.58 14.58
C LEU A 8 5.76 -16.33 13.68
N PRO A 9 6.35 -16.47 12.48
CA PRO A 9 6.77 -15.34 11.65
C PRO A 9 5.69 -14.28 11.40
N TYR A 10 4.41 -14.68 11.38
CA TYR A 10 3.28 -13.76 11.21
C TYR A 10 3.00 -12.83 12.41
N GLN A 11 3.47 -13.16 13.62
CA GLN A 11 3.30 -12.32 14.83
C GLN A 11 4.44 -11.30 14.99
N SER A 12 5.59 -11.54 14.35
CA SER A 12 6.81 -10.75 14.52
C SER A 12 6.77 -9.34 13.87
N GLY A 13 5.72 -9.03 13.10
CA GLY A 13 5.64 -7.76 12.36
C GLY A 13 6.68 -7.60 11.24
N LEU A 14 7.49 -8.64 10.97
CA LEU A 14 8.43 -8.68 9.86
C LEU A 14 7.64 -8.76 8.55
N LYS A 15 7.75 -7.71 7.71
CA LYS A 15 7.23 -7.75 6.34
C LYS A 15 7.81 -8.97 5.62
N GLU A 16 6.96 -9.80 5.03
CA GLU A 16 7.39 -10.92 4.19
C GLU A 16 8.30 -10.40 3.06
N LYS A 17 9.56 -10.85 3.09
CA LYS A 17 10.56 -10.52 2.08
C LYS A 17 10.26 -11.39 0.86
N PHE A 18 9.61 -10.81 -0.13
CA PHE A 18 9.23 -11.54 -1.35
C PHE A 18 10.40 -11.65 -2.33
N PHE A 19 11.19 -10.59 -2.45
CA PHE A 19 12.35 -10.55 -3.33
C PHE A 19 13.53 -9.94 -2.61
N SER A 20 14.62 -10.70 -2.47
CA SER A 20 15.89 -10.21 -1.92
C SER A 20 16.96 -10.23 -2.99
N LEU A 21 17.43 -9.05 -3.39
CA LEU A 21 18.60 -8.89 -4.25
C LEU A 21 19.70 -8.20 -3.45
N GLY A 22 20.59 -9.00 -2.86
CA GLY A 22 21.68 -8.51 -1.99
C GLY A 22 21.14 -7.73 -0.77
N PRO A 23 21.59 -6.48 -0.53
CA PRO A 23 21.15 -5.68 0.62
C PRO A 23 19.71 -5.14 0.47
N PHE A 24 19.11 -5.28 -0.71
CA PHE A 24 17.76 -4.79 -0.97
C PHE A 24 16.76 -5.94 -0.83
N SER A 25 16.01 -5.93 0.28
CA SER A 25 14.82 -6.76 0.43
C SER A 25 13.58 -5.94 0.15
N PHE A 26 12.76 -6.40 -0.80
CA PHE A 26 11.49 -5.79 -1.15
C PHE A 26 10.32 -6.67 -0.70
N SER A 27 9.33 -6.02 -0.12
CA SER A 27 8.02 -6.62 0.14
C SER A 27 7.24 -6.78 -1.18
N LEU A 28 6.25 -7.68 -1.23
CA LEU A 28 5.33 -7.81 -2.38
C LEU A 28 4.79 -6.45 -2.84
N ASP A 29 4.25 -5.65 -1.90
CA ASP A 29 3.75 -4.30 -2.17
C ASP A 29 4.79 -3.41 -2.86
N GLU A 30 6.04 -3.48 -2.42
CA GLU A 30 7.13 -2.64 -2.93
C GLU A 30 7.57 -3.09 -4.33
N SER A 31 7.56 -4.40 -4.58
CA SER A 31 7.89 -4.97 -5.88
C SER A 31 6.87 -4.56 -6.97
N ILE A 32 5.58 -4.46 -6.63
CA ILE A 32 4.53 -4.02 -7.57
C ILE A 32 4.76 -2.57 -7.99
N TRP A 33 5.09 -1.68 -7.05
CA TRP A 33 5.40 -0.30 -7.37
C TRP A 33 6.64 -0.18 -8.25
N ILE A 34 7.72 -0.89 -7.91
CA ILE A 34 8.95 -0.87 -8.72
C ILE A 34 8.68 -1.39 -10.13
N ALA A 35 7.96 -2.50 -10.26
CA ALA A 35 7.58 -3.03 -11.56
C ALA A 35 6.75 -2.03 -12.38
N ALA A 36 5.76 -1.38 -11.76
CA ALA A 36 4.96 -0.34 -12.42
C ALA A 36 5.84 0.84 -12.88
N GLY A 37 6.74 1.32 -12.02
CA GLY A 37 7.67 2.41 -12.33
C GLY A 37 8.60 2.07 -13.49
N VAL A 38 9.15 0.85 -13.51
CA VAL A 38 10.01 0.37 -14.61
C VAL A 38 9.23 0.25 -15.92
N THR A 39 8.00 -0.29 -15.89
CA THR A 39 7.16 -0.39 -17.09
C THR A 39 6.83 0.98 -17.67
N ILE A 40 6.43 1.93 -16.81
CA ILE A 40 6.16 3.32 -17.24
C ILE A 40 7.43 3.99 -17.77
N SER A 41 8.56 3.81 -17.08
CA SER A 41 9.87 4.30 -17.51
C SER A 41 10.23 3.77 -18.90
N TYR A 42 10.02 2.47 -19.15
CA TYR A 42 10.25 1.85 -20.44
C TYR A 42 9.33 2.42 -21.53
N GLN A 43 8.02 2.50 -21.28
CA GLN A 43 7.07 3.11 -22.22
C GLN A 43 7.43 4.57 -22.54
N MET A 44 7.95 5.31 -21.56
CA MET A 44 8.39 6.68 -21.74
C MET A 44 9.55 6.80 -22.75
N THR A 45 10.40 5.78 -22.88
CA THR A 45 11.49 5.77 -23.88
C THR A 45 10.97 5.68 -25.32
N GLU A 46 9.77 5.17 -25.54
CA GLU A 46 9.16 5.08 -26.87
C GLU A 46 8.58 6.42 -27.33
N TYR A 47 8.07 7.23 -26.40
CA TYR A 47 7.36 8.48 -26.73
C TYR A 47 8.16 9.76 -26.51
N ILE A 48 9.08 9.76 -25.53
CA ILE A 48 9.82 10.97 -25.14
C ILE A 48 11.25 10.84 -25.68
N PRO A 49 11.74 11.76 -26.51
CA PRO A 49 13.12 11.71 -26.98
C PRO A 49 14.10 12.11 -25.87
N PRO A 50 15.37 11.66 -25.95
CA PRO A 50 16.39 12.07 -25.00
C PRO A 50 16.62 13.58 -25.04
N ILE A 51 17.02 14.14 -23.90
CA ILE A 51 17.24 15.56 -23.75
C ILE A 51 18.44 15.97 -24.62
N GLY A 52 18.16 16.66 -25.75
CA GLY A 52 19.13 16.89 -26.82
C GLY A 52 20.33 17.77 -26.46
N PHE A 53 20.28 18.55 -25.38
CA PHE A 53 21.43 19.34 -24.92
C PHE A 53 22.41 18.55 -24.05
N LEU A 54 22.06 17.32 -23.65
CA LEU A 54 22.87 16.46 -22.79
C LEU A 54 23.39 15.26 -23.58
N THR A 55 24.68 14.98 -23.46
CA THR A 55 25.29 13.78 -24.02
C THR A 55 24.93 12.54 -23.18
N PHE A 56 25.15 11.35 -23.75
CA PHE A 56 25.07 10.11 -22.99
C PHE A 56 26.03 10.16 -21.78
N PRO A 57 25.62 9.76 -20.57
CA PRO A 57 24.32 9.19 -20.19
C PRO A 57 23.27 10.20 -19.69
N TRP A 58 23.63 11.48 -19.51
CA TRP A 58 22.80 12.50 -18.88
C TRP A 58 21.49 12.79 -19.63
N GLY A 59 21.50 12.65 -20.97
CA GLY A 59 20.30 12.80 -21.79
C GLY A 59 19.18 11.81 -21.46
N TYR A 60 19.49 10.68 -20.80
CA TYR A 60 18.57 9.59 -20.49
C TYR A 60 18.14 9.56 -19.01
N VAL A 61 18.70 10.43 -18.16
CA VAL A 61 18.46 10.35 -16.72
C VAL A 61 17.02 10.61 -16.33
N HIS A 62 16.31 11.41 -17.12
CA HIS A 62 14.90 11.70 -16.91
C HIS A 62 14.00 10.46 -17.03
N TYR A 63 14.41 9.42 -17.76
CA TYR A 63 13.66 8.15 -17.81
C TYR A 63 13.64 7.41 -16.47
N PHE A 64 14.56 7.69 -15.54
CA PHE A 64 14.52 7.10 -14.21
C PHE A 64 13.49 7.77 -13.29
N ILE A 65 12.93 8.93 -13.66
CA ILE A 65 12.01 9.69 -12.81
C ILE A 65 10.77 8.85 -12.42
N PRO A 66 10.07 8.14 -13.34
CA PRO A 66 8.94 7.30 -12.97
C PRO A 66 9.32 6.19 -11.98
N THR A 67 10.47 5.56 -12.17
CA THR A 67 10.97 4.49 -11.29
C THR A 67 11.32 5.02 -9.91
N LEU A 68 11.96 6.19 -9.81
CA LEU A 68 12.28 6.84 -8.55
C LEU A 68 11.03 7.28 -7.79
N LEU A 69 10.04 7.85 -8.50
CA LEU A 69 8.75 8.19 -7.91
C LEU A 69 8.04 6.94 -7.38
N ALA A 70 8.01 5.86 -8.17
CA ALA A 70 7.39 4.62 -7.75
C ALA A 70 8.11 4.00 -6.53
N ALA A 71 9.44 4.02 -6.50
CA ALA A 71 10.22 3.58 -5.35
C ALA A 71 9.97 4.43 -4.10
N PHE A 72 9.78 5.75 -4.26
CA PHE A 72 9.36 6.63 -3.17
C PHE A 72 7.98 6.23 -2.64
N PHE A 73 6.98 6.07 -3.51
CA PHE A 73 5.63 5.65 -3.09
C PHE A 73 5.58 4.26 -2.47
N ALA A 74 6.44 3.34 -2.92
CA ALA A 74 6.58 2.01 -2.33
C ALA A 74 6.96 2.06 -0.84
N ARG A 75 7.84 3.00 -0.47
CA ARG A 75 8.38 3.14 0.89
C ARG A 75 7.71 4.24 1.70
N ALA A 76 7.01 5.17 1.05
CA ALA A 76 6.31 6.26 1.70
C ALA A 76 5.26 5.69 2.66
N LYS A 77 5.33 6.15 3.91
CA LYS A 77 4.38 5.85 4.96
C LYS A 77 3.76 7.15 5.44
N HIS A 78 2.45 7.09 5.72
CA HIS A 78 1.78 8.23 6.33
C HIS A 78 2.36 8.50 7.73
N PRO A 79 2.80 9.72 8.05
CA PRO A 79 3.57 10.00 9.27
C PRO A 79 2.79 9.71 10.55
N ALA A 80 1.47 9.97 10.56
CA ALA A 80 0.66 9.75 11.76
C ALA A 80 0.16 8.30 11.94
N THR A 81 0.07 7.51 10.87
CA THR A 81 -0.57 6.17 10.93
C THR A 81 0.38 5.03 10.58
N GLY A 82 1.57 5.34 10.04
CA GLY A 82 2.57 4.37 9.61
C GLY A 82 2.14 3.47 8.45
N LYS A 83 0.98 3.72 7.84
CA LYS A 83 0.42 2.91 6.75
C LYS A 83 0.97 3.34 5.39
N THR A 84 1.20 2.36 4.53
CA THR A 84 1.56 2.61 3.12
C THR A 84 0.33 3.01 2.32
N LEU A 85 0.55 3.60 1.13
CA LEU A 85 -0.52 4.03 0.24
C LEU A 85 -1.39 2.85 -0.23
N VAL A 86 -0.78 1.68 -0.48
CA VAL A 86 -1.49 0.43 -0.83
C VAL A 86 -2.42 -0.01 0.29
N GLN A 87 -1.94 -0.02 1.53
CA GLN A 87 -2.75 -0.38 2.69
C GLN A 87 -3.93 0.56 2.89
N TYR A 88 -3.73 1.85 2.60
CA TYR A 88 -4.81 2.84 2.62
C TYR A 88 -5.85 2.53 1.54
N ALA A 89 -5.43 2.29 0.30
CA ALA A 89 -6.32 1.96 -0.81
C ALA A 89 -7.13 0.69 -0.55
N ILE A 90 -6.49 -0.38 -0.07
CA ILE A 90 -7.16 -1.64 0.29
C ILE A 90 -8.23 -1.41 1.37
N ARG A 91 -7.90 -0.69 2.44
CA ARG A 91 -8.86 -0.36 3.52
C ARG A 91 -10.02 0.46 3.00
N TRP A 92 -9.75 1.42 2.13
CA TRP A 92 -10.79 2.24 1.52
C TRP A 92 -11.76 1.39 0.68
N ILE A 93 -11.23 0.48 -0.15
CA ILE A 93 -12.05 -0.47 -0.93
C ILE A 93 -12.87 -1.37 0.02
N GLN A 94 -12.25 -1.93 1.06
CA GLN A 94 -12.94 -2.76 2.05
C GLN A 94 -14.10 -2.02 2.72
N ILE A 95 -13.92 -0.74 3.08
CA ILE A 95 -14.97 0.10 3.66
C ILE A 95 -16.11 0.33 2.65
N ARG A 96 -15.79 0.48 1.36
CA ARG A 96 -16.78 0.68 0.30
C ARG A 96 -17.58 -0.59 -0.01
N VAL A 97 -16.93 -1.75 0.03
CA VAL A 97 -17.54 -3.06 -0.26
C VAL A 97 -18.29 -3.64 0.96
N ARG A 98 -17.94 -3.21 2.17
CA ARG A 98 -18.59 -3.69 3.40
C ARG A 98 -20.08 -3.37 3.41
N GLN A 99 -20.90 -4.41 3.60
CA GLN A 99 -22.33 -4.25 3.90
C GLN A 99 -22.49 -3.49 5.23
N ARG A 100 -23.10 -2.30 5.17
CA ARG A 100 -23.34 -1.46 6.34
C ARG A 100 -24.51 -2.04 7.13
N VAL A 101 -24.22 -2.72 8.23
CA VAL A 101 -25.25 -3.12 9.20
C VAL A 101 -25.48 -1.93 10.12
N PHE A 102 -26.62 -1.25 9.92
CA PHE A 102 -27.09 -0.23 10.84
C PHE A 102 -27.86 -0.94 11.96
N TYR A 103 -27.23 -1.05 13.14
CA TYR A 103 -27.96 -1.42 14.35
C TYR A 103 -28.83 -0.24 14.74
N TYR A 104 -30.01 -0.13 14.15
CA TYR A 104 -31.05 0.72 14.70
C TYR A 104 -31.37 0.16 16.08
N ARG A 105 -31.03 0.92 17.12
CA ARG A 105 -31.56 0.68 18.47
C ARG A 105 -33.07 0.54 18.28
N LYS A 106 -33.64 -0.61 18.61
CA LYS A 106 -35.09 -0.75 18.80
C LYS A 106 -35.46 0.18 19.95
N VAL A 107 -35.74 1.45 19.65
CA VAL A 107 -36.49 2.32 20.55
C VAL A 107 -37.85 1.65 20.62
N ASN A 108 -38.18 1.13 21.81
CA ASN A 108 -39.42 0.43 22.14
C ASN A 108 -40.63 0.94 21.35
N THR A 109 -40.95 0.30 20.22
CA THR A 109 -42.26 0.38 19.56
C THR A 109 -43.24 -0.62 20.16
N VAL A 110 -43.14 -0.79 21.48
CA VAL A 110 -44.20 -1.35 22.34
C VAL A 110 -44.51 -0.29 23.40
N LYS A 111 -44.91 0.91 22.96
CA LYS A 111 -45.57 1.89 23.82
C LYS A 111 -46.78 2.47 23.10
N GLY A 112 -47.75 1.59 22.95
CA GLY A 112 -49.15 1.87 22.74
C GLY A 112 -49.93 0.81 23.51
N GLY A 113 -49.87 0.87 24.83
CA GLY A 113 -50.50 -0.11 25.71
C GLY A 113 -49.77 -0.22 27.04
N ASP A 114 -50.05 0.70 27.95
CA ASP A 114 -50.50 0.37 29.29
C ASP A 114 -51.09 1.64 29.90
N ARG A 115 -52.41 1.78 29.72
CA ARG A 115 -53.25 2.43 30.71
C ARG A 115 -53.16 1.53 31.94
N HIS A 116 -52.65 2.03 33.06
CA HIS A 116 -53.18 1.79 34.40
C HIS A 116 -52.32 2.56 35.42
N ILE A 117 -53.02 3.40 36.18
CA ILE A 117 -52.65 4.25 37.34
C ILE A 117 -51.88 5.54 37.01
#